data_AF-A0AAW7JWA2-F1
#
_entry.id   AF-A0AAW7JWA2-F1
#
_cell.length_a   1.000
_cell.length_b   1.000
_cell.length_c   1.000
_cell.angle_alpha   90.00
_cell.angle_beta   90.00
_cell.angle_gamma   90.00
#
_symmetry.space_group_name_H-M   'P 1'
#
loop_
_entity.id
_entity.type
_entity.pdbx_description
1 polymer ?
#
loop_
_entity_poly.entity_id
_entity_poly.type
_entity_poly.pdbx_seq_one_letter_code
_entity_poly.pdbx_strand_id
1 'polypeptide(L)'
;LDEVTLQRTFVGDGGWYTVCLPFPLTEEDIREQFQGADFQEFTDVEVTPDNSLNLIFKRVSGTKAGVPYMVRPIEGTEIKNPVFTNKTITANRPETVTHACRDASAYECSFIGIFNPTAIYGRTIRFVSADGVTLTVPANDGSRLKGFRAYMKMPDGNMSAKINSGDVTSGIISVERDIQLRHKGVYDLCGRYLGDSAENLRHGIYIVNGKKTVIK
;
A
#
# COMPACT_ATOMS: atom_id res chain seq x y z
N LEU A 1 2.06 24.62 29.23
CA LEU A 1 2.53 23.92 28.02
C LEU A 1 1.29 23.68 27.19
N ASP A 2 1.25 24.17 25.96
CA ASP A 2 0.06 23.97 25.12
C ASP A 2 0.09 22.55 24.57
N GLU A 3 -1.05 21.86 24.70
CA GLU A 3 -1.21 20.46 24.33
C GLU A 3 -2.35 20.31 23.32
N VAL A 4 -2.13 19.49 22.30
CA VAL A 4 -3.12 19.15 21.28
C VAL A 4 -3.24 17.64 21.19
N THR A 5 -4.43 17.11 21.43
CA THR A 5 -4.73 15.68 21.26
C THR A 5 -5.41 15.43 19.92
N LEU A 6 -4.85 14.54 19.10
CA LEU A 6 -5.56 14.00 17.95
C LEU A 6 -6.51 12.89 18.43
N GLN A 7 -7.82 13.19 18.52
CA GLN A 7 -8.84 12.24 18.96
C GLN A 7 -9.09 11.13 17.91
N ARG A 8 -8.20 10.13 17.89
CA ARG A 8 -8.18 9.03 16.93
C ARG A 8 -7.35 7.85 17.44
N THR A 9 -7.83 6.65 17.16
CA THR A 9 -7.05 5.41 17.30
C THR A 9 -6.54 4.95 15.93
N PHE A 10 -5.29 4.49 15.90
CA PHE A 10 -4.73 3.71 14.81
C PHE A 10 -4.46 2.31 15.35
N VAL A 11 -5.12 1.30 14.77
CA VAL A 11 -5.00 -0.08 15.24
C VAL A 11 -3.61 -0.60 14.85
N GLY A 12 -2.96 -1.32 15.75
CA GLY A 12 -1.69 -2.00 15.48
C GLY A 12 -1.87 -3.25 14.62
N ASP A 13 -2.63 -3.15 13.53
CA ASP A 13 -2.92 -4.25 12.60
C ASP A 13 -1.91 -4.34 11.44
N GLY A 14 -0.91 -3.45 11.41
CA GLY A 14 0.04 -3.32 10.31
C GLY A 14 -0.57 -2.74 9.03
N GLY A 15 -1.82 -2.29 9.09
CA GLY A 15 -2.55 -1.67 8.00
C GLY A 15 -2.22 -0.20 7.79
N TRP A 16 -2.50 0.29 6.59
CA TRP A 16 -2.39 1.70 6.25
C TRP A 16 -3.59 2.52 6.74
N TYR A 17 -3.27 3.74 7.14
CA TYR A 17 -4.18 4.81 7.49
C TYR A 17 -3.74 6.10 6.79
N THR A 18 -4.59 7.12 6.77
CA THR A 18 -4.21 8.46 6.28
C THR A 18 -4.24 9.49 7.39
N VAL A 19 -3.38 10.50 7.32
CA VAL A 19 -3.37 11.64 8.23
C VAL A 19 -3.08 12.95 7.48
N CYS A 20 -3.70 14.04 7.91
CA CYS A 20 -3.43 15.39 7.39
C CYS A 20 -3.61 16.37 8.55
N LEU A 21 -2.50 16.89 9.10
CA LEU A 21 -2.48 17.72 10.31
C LEU A 21 -2.18 19.19 9.98
N PRO A 22 -2.71 20.15 10.76
CA PRO A 22 -2.49 21.58 10.53
C PRO A 22 -1.12 22.08 11.06
N PHE A 23 -0.23 21.19 11.48
CA PHE A 23 1.11 21.44 11.97
C PHE A 23 2.06 20.31 11.53
N PRO A 24 3.37 20.56 11.44
CA PRO A 24 4.33 19.53 11.06
C PRO A 24 4.62 18.57 12.23
N LEU A 25 4.97 17.33 11.89
CA LEU A 25 5.53 16.34 12.82
C LEU A 25 7.03 16.19 12.56
N THR A 26 7.81 16.16 13.63
CA THR A 26 9.23 15.78 13.61
C THR A 26 9.38 14.26 13.72
N GLU A 27 10.60 13.78 13.53
CA GLU A 27 10.95 12.38 13.76
C GLU A 27 10.68 11.96 15.21
N GLU A 28 10.94 12.86 16.16
CA GLU A 28 10.64 12.65 17.57
C GLU A 28 9.13 12.51 17.82
N ASP A 29 8.29 13.35 17.21
CA ASP A 29 6.84 13.21 17.33
C ASP A 29 6.35 11.86 16.80
N ILE A 30 6.89 11.41 15.66
CA ILE A 30 6.53 10.12 15.07
C ILE A 30 7.00 8.98 15.98
N ARG A 31 8.23 9.05 16.51
CA ARG A 31 8.76 8.04 17.44
C ARG A 31 7.94 7.95 18.72
N GLU A 32 7.58 9.08 19.32
CA GLU A 32 6.94 9.12 20.64
C GLU A 32 5.42 8.95 20.57
N GLN A 33 4.76 9.72 19.71
CA GLN A 33 3.30 9.78 19.66
C GLN A 33 2.71 8.75 18.71
N PHE A 34 3.43 8.40 17.65
CA PHE A 34 3.04 7.33 16.73
C PHE A 34 3.84 6.05 16.93
N GLN A 35 4.60 5.93 18.04
CA GLN A 35 5.34 4.73 18.41
C GLN A 35 6.21 4.17 17.27
N GLY A 36 6.82 5.07 16.48
CA GLY A 36 7.70 4.71 15.38
C GLY A 36 6.98 4.21 14.11
N ALA A 37 5.68 4.49 13.97
CA ALA A 37 4.92 4.15 12.76
C ALA A 37 5.60 4.62 11.47
N ASP A 38 5.33 3.90 10.38
CA ASP A 38 5.84 4.22 9.05
C ASP A 38 4.99 5.31 8.40
N PHE A 39 5.58 6.49 8.21
CA PHE A 39 4.95 7.62 7.52
C PHE A 39 5.45 7.70 6.09
N GLN A 40 4.53 7.84 5.13
CA GLN A 40 4.88 7.93 3.72
C GLN A 40 4.15 9.06 3.00
N GLU A 41 4.86 9.77 2.12
CA GLU A 41 4.33 10.83 1.26
C GLU A 41 4.01 10.29 -0.13
N PHE A 42 3.02 10.87 -0.82
CA PHE A 42 2.67 10.50 -2.19
C PHE A 42 3.64 11.16 -3.18
N THR A 43 4.37 10.37 -3.98
CA THR A 43 5.52 10.84 -4.75
C THR A 43 5.43 10.66 -6.26
N ASP A 44 4.70 9.67 -6.75
CA ASP A 44 4.56 9.43 -8.18
C ASP A 44 3.36 8.50 -8.47
N VAL A 45 3.01 8.39 -9.75
CA VAL A 45 2.05 7.40 -10.23
C VAL A 45 2.55 6.75 -11.53
N GLU A 46 2.52 5.42 -11.57
CA GLU A 46 2.93 4.65 -12.74
C GLU A 46 1.74 3.86 -13.29
N VAL A 47 1.69 3.72 -14.62
CA VAL A 47 0.77 2.79 -15.28
C VAL A 47 1.46 1.45 -15.41
N THR A 48 0.80 0.40 -14.94
CA THR A 48 1.29 -0.98 -15.11
C THR A 48 0.92 -1.54 -16.48
N PRO A 49 1.56 -2.63 -16.94
CA PRO A 49 1.23 -3.26 -18.23
C PRO A 49 -0.22 -3.77 -18.36
N ASP A 50 -0.91 -4.01 -17.24
CA ASP A 50 -2.33 -4.40 -17.21
C ASP A 50 -3.29 -3.18 -17.15
N ASN A 51 -2.77 -1.97 -17.40
CA ASN A 51 -3.52 -0.71 -17.38
C ASN A 51 -4.18 -0.43 -16.02
N SER A 52 -3.50 -0.81 -14.93
CA SER A 52 -3.81 -0.36 -13.58
C SER A 52 -2.80 0.69 -13.10
N LEU A 53 -3.09 1.33 -11.97
CA LEU A 53 -2.22 2.37 -11.40
C LEU A 53 -1.46 1.88 -10.18
N ASN A 54 -0.16 2.13 -10.18
CA ASN A 54 0.68 2.09 -8.99
C ASN A 54 0.76 3.47 -8.39
N LEU A 55 0.19 3.66 -7.20
CA LEU A 55 0.32 4.90 -6.44
C LEU A 55 1.58 4.79 -5.57
N ILE A 56 2.60 5.58 -5.85
CA ILE A 56 3.92 5.43 -5.23
C ILE A 56 4.05 6.34 -4.02
N PHE A 57 4.25 5.73 -2.85
CA PHE A 57 4.48 6.40 -1.59
C PHE A 57 5.91 6.13 -1.10
N LYS A 58 6.57 7.13 -0.49
CA LYS A 58 7.94 6.97 0.03
C LYS A 58 8.03 7.41 1.48
N ARG A 59 8.85 6.71 2.25
CA ARG A 59 9.05 6.97 3.67
C ARG A 59 9.60 8.37 3.91
N VAL A 60 9.10 8.99 4.97
CA VAL A 60 9.57 10.27 5.49
C VAL A 60 9.83 10.17 6.99
N SER A 61 10.77 10.97 7.50
CA SER A 61 11.04 11.10 8.93
C SER A 61 10.27 12.24 9.59
N GLY A 62 9.49 13.00 8.82
CA GLY A 62 8.68 14.11 9.32
C GLY A 62 7.64 14.53 8.31
N THR A 63 6.72 15.40 8.71
CA THR A 63 5.60 15.85 7.88
C THR A 63 5.57 17.36 7.75
N LYS A 64 4.89 17.84 6.71
CA LYS A 64 4.55 19.25 6.51
C LYS A 64 3.11 19.51 6.93
N ALA A 65 2.85 20.67 7.52
CA ALA A 65 1.50 21.10 7.85
C ALA A 65 0.62 21.17 6.59
N GLY A 66 -0.61 20.67 6.67
CA GLY A 66 -1.58 20.68 5.58
C GLY A 66 -1.38 19.57 4.53
N VAL A 67 -0.21 18.93 4.47
CA VAL A 67 0.07 17.89 3.47
C VAL A 67 -0.47 16.53 3.96
N PRO A 68 -1.14 15.74 3.10
CA PRO A 68 -1.63 14.40 3.46
C PRO A 68 -0.52 13.34 3.39
N TYR A 69 -0.52 12.41 4.35
CA TYR A 69 0.44 11.30 4.46
C TYR A 69 -0.29 9.97 4.73
N MET A 70 0.35 8.89 4.31
CA MET A 70 0.03 7.53 4.73
C MET A 70 0.74 7.23 6.05
N VAL A 71 0.10 6.48 6.94
CA VAL A 71 0.62 6.06 8.24
C VAL A 71 0.34 4.58 8.42
N ARG A 72 1.37 3.79 8.69
CA ARG A 72 1.23 2.37 9.03
C ARG A 72 1.80 2.13 10.44
N PRO A 73 0.93 1.90 11.44
CA PRO A 73 1.36 1.49 12.77
C PRO A 73 2.17 0.18 12.70
N ILE A 74 3.08 0.01 13.66
CA ILE A 74 3.77 -1.27 13.84
C ILE A 74 2.74 -2.31 14.30
N GLU A 75 2.78 -3.51 13.73
CA GLU A 75 1.90 -4.60 14.13
C GLU A 75 2.06 -4.90 15.64
N GLY A 76 0.94 -5.02 16.35
CA GLY A 76 0.88 -5.17 17.81
C GLY A 76 0.94 -3.84 18.59
N THR A 77 1.17 -2.71 17.93
CA THR A 77 1.36 -1.41 18.57
C THR A 77 0.19 -0.47 18.29
N GLU A 78 -0.79 -0.45 19.19
CA GLU A 78 -1.95 0.42 19.07
C GLU A 78 -1.63 1.87 19.49
N ILE A 79 -1.97 2.83 18.63
CA ILE A 79 -1.77 4.27 18.90
C ILE A 79 -3.13 4.87 19.26
N LYS A 80 -3.30 5.26 20.53
CA LYS A 80 -4.55 5.85 21.04
C LYS A 80 -4.35 7.33 21.34
N ASN A 81 -5.14 8.15 20.65
CA ASN A 81 -5.26 9.59 20.92
C ASN A 81 -3.91 10.30 21.12
N PRO A 82 -3.01 10.30 20.11
CA PRO A 82 -1.67 10.86 20.28
C PRO A 82 -1.70 12.34 20.68
N VAL A 83 -0.73 12.73 21.51
CA VAL A 83 -0.71 14.01 22.21
C VAL A 83 0.54 14.80 21.85
N PHE A 84 0.37 15.99 21.30
CA PHE A 84 1.49 16.82 20.84
C PHE A 84 1.60 18.06 21.71
N THR A 85 2.82 18.40 22.11
CA THR A 85 3.10 19.61 22.89
C THR A 85 3.86 20.62 22.04
N ASN A 86 3.69 21.91 22.35
CA ASN A 86 4.42 23.02 21.72
C ASN A 86 4.30 23.03 20.17
N LYS A 87 3.12 22.70 19.64
CA LYS A 87 2.85 22.76 18.20
C LYS A 87 2.24 24.09 17.80
N THR A 88 2.81 24.70 16.76
CA THR A 88 2.22 25.85 16.10
C THR A 88 1.40 25.38 14.90
N ILE A 89 0.12 25.75 14.86
CA ILE A 89 -0.70 25.57 13.66
C ILE A 89 -0.20 26.52 12.58
N THR A 90 0.33 25.98 11.50
CA THR A 90 0.91 26.75 10.39
C THR A 90 0.13 26.57 9.07
N ALA A 91 -0.78 25.60 9.00
CA ALA A 91 -1.69 25.43 7.86
C ALA A 91 -3.15 25.66 8.28
N ASN A 92 -3.82 26.61 7.62
CA ASN A 92 -5.25 26.90 7.84
C ASN A 92 -6.18 26.10 6.91
N ARG A 93 -5.62 25.42 5.90
CA ARG A 93 -6.34 24.58 4.94
C ARG A 93 -5.50 23.34 4.62
N PRO A 94 -6.14 22.18 4.35
CA PRO A 94 -5.42 21.02 3.87
C PRO A 94 -5.02 21.22 2.39
N GLU A 95 -3.98 20.50 1.98
CA GLU A 95 -3.45 20.53 0.63
C GLU A 95 -3.89 19.32 -0.20
N THR A 96 -3.67 19.44 -1.51
CA THR A 96 -3.83 18.36 -2.48
C THR A 96 -2.49 18.13 -3.15
N VAL A 97 -1.98 16.89 -3.06
CA VAL A 97 -0.75 16.48 -3.75
C VAL A 97 -1.16 15.71 -5.00
N THR A 98 -0.69 16.17 -6.16
CA THR A 98 -1.11 15.62 -7.45
C THR A 98 0.10 15.18 -8.24
N HIS A 99 0.03 13.98 -8.78
CA HIS A 99 1.04 13.42 -9.68
C HIS A 99 0.36 12.89 -10.93
N ALA A 100 1.05 13.03 -12.07
CA ALA A 100 0.60 12.54 -13.35
C ALA A 100 1.53 11.44 -13.85
N CYS A 101 0.98 10.44 -14.53
CA CYS A 101 1.78 9.41 -15.19
C CYS A 101 2.67 10.07 -16.26
N ARG A 102 3.93 9.67 -16.32
CA ARG A 102 4.92 10.23 -17.27
C ARG A 102 4.71 9.74 -18.71
N ASP A 103 3.84 8.75 -18.88
CA ASP A 103 3.48 8.06 -20.12
C ASP A 103 2.38 8.82 -20.89
N ALA A 104 2.14 8.42 -22.14
CA ALA A 104 1.27 9.11 -23.11
C ALA A 104 -0.22 9.26 -22.71
N SER A 105 -0.67 8.65 -21.61
CA SER A 105 -2.06 8.67 -21.15
C SER A 105 -2.40 9.83 -20.21
N ALA A 106 -1.42 10.62 -19.74
CA ALA A 106 -1.61 11.82 -18.90
C ALA A 106 -2.61 11.62 -17.73
N TYR A 107 -2.65 10.43 -17.15
CA TYR A 107 -3.50 10.12 -16.01
C TYR A 107 -3.03 10.89 -14.79
N GLU A 108 -3.93 11.65 -14.18
CA GLU A 108 -3.67 12.43 -12.98
C GLU A 108 -4.34 11.79 -11.76
N CYS A 109 -3.55 11.60 -10.71
CA CYS A 109 -4.01 11.14 -9.40
C CYS A 109 -3.73 12.21 -8.35
N SER A 110 -4.72 12.48 -7.50
CA SER A 110 -4.56 13.44 -6.40
C SER A 110 -4.77 12.77 -5.05
N PHE A 111 -3.88 13.02 -4.11
CA PHE A 111 -4.05 12.69 -2.70
C PHE A 111 -4.50 13.95 -1.95
N ILE A 112 -5.72 13.93 -1.43
CA ILE A 112 -6.43 15.12 -0.94
C ILE A 112 -6.59 15.04 0.58
N GLY A 113 -5.99 15.97 1.30
CA GLY A 113 -6.17 16.12 2.74
C GLY A 113 -7.50 16.77 3.11
N ILE A 114 -8.01 16.46 4.30
CA ILE A 114 -9.20 17.08 4.88
C ILE A 114 -8.99 17.37 6.38
N PHE A 115 -9.40 18.56 6.84
CA PHE A 115 -9.43 18.88 8.27
C PHE A 115 -10.80 18.62 8.91
N ASN A 116 -11.88 18.70 8.12
CA ASN A 116 -13.25 18.55 8.59
C ASN A 116 -13.91 17.27 8.02
N PRO A 117 -14.97 16.74 8.67
CA PRO A 117 -15.72 15.63 8.13
C PRO A 117 -16.23 15.93 6.71
N THR A 118 -15.82 15.13 5.74
CA THR A 118 -16.06 15.37 4.31
C THR A 118 -16.90 14.26 3.72
N ALA A 119 -17.97 14.64 3.02
CA ALA A 119 -18.76 13.68 2.24
C ALA A 119 -17.94 13.19 1.06
N ILE A 120 -17.91 11.88 0.85
CA ILE A 120 -17.20 11.24 -0.25
C ILE A 120 -18.22 10.54 -1.15
N TYR A 121 -18.13 10.81 -2.44
CA TYR A 121 -19.06 10.29 -3.45
C TYR A 121 -18.35 10.12 -4.78
N GLY A 122 -18.92 9.28 -5.63
CA GLY A 122 -18.45 9.09 -6.99
C GLY A 122 -17.41 8.00 -7.14
N ARG A 123 -17.39 7.42 -8.34
CA ARG A 123 -16.55 6.27 -8.67
C ARG A 123 -15.08 6.61 -8.85
N THR A 124 -14.68 7.88 -8.87
CA THR A 124 -13.28 8.30 -8.97
C THR A 124 -12.65 8.51 -7.59
N ILE A 125 -13.42 8.52 -6.52
CA ILE A 125 -12.88 8.64 -5.15
C ILE A 125 -12.49 7.26 -4.63
N ARG A 126 -11.34 7.19 -3.95
CA ARG A 126 -10.89 6.01 -3.21
C ARG A 126 -10.41 6.42 -1.82
N PHE A 127 -10.65 5.59 -0.81
CA PHE A 127 -10.09 5.77 0.52
C PHE A 127 -9.58 4.44 1.05
N VAL A 128 -8.63 4.49 1.99
CA VAL A 128 -8.08 3.27 2.61
C VAL A 128 -9.17 2.60 3.45
N SER A 129 -9.43 1.33 3.15
CA SER A 129 -10.46 0.53 3.80
C SER A 129 -10.06 0.14 5.23
N ALA A 130 -10.98 -0.45 5.98
CA ALA A 130 -10.71 -0.94 7.34
C ALA A 130 -9.67 -2.08 7.38
N ASP A 131 -9.40 -2.76 6.26
CA ASP A 131 -8.33 -3.76 6.15
C ASP A 131 -6.92 -3.14 6.07
N GLY A 132 -6.83 -1.81 5.92
CA GLY A 132 -5.56 -1.09 5.80
C GLY A 132 -4.75 -1.40 4.53
N VAL A 133 -5.27 -2.15 3.56
CA VAL A 133 -4.51 -2.50 2.34
C VAL A 133 -5.26 -2.18 1.06
N THR A 134 -6.59 -2.12 1.12
CA THR A 134 -7.44 -1.89 -0.04
C THR A 134 -7.84 -0.43 -0.16
N LEU A 135 -7.83 0.07 -1.40
CA LEU A 135 -8.46 1.34 -1.76
C LEU A 135 -9.91 1.08 -2.21
N THR A 136 -10.87 1.55 -1.43
CA THR A 136 -12.29 1.26 -1.63
C THR A 136 -13.04 2.47 -2.20
N VAL A 137 -14.06 2.22 -3.03
CA VAL A 137 -14.97 3.22 -3.57
C VAL A 137 -16.04 3.58 -2.52
N PRO A 138 -16.43 4.86 -2.38
CA PRO A 138 -17.58 5.22 -1.55
C PRO A 138 -18.85 4.46 -1.96
N ALA A 139 -19.62 4.00 -0.97
CA ALA A 139 -20.91 3.33 -1.20
C ALA A 139 -22.01 4.28 -1.73
N ASN A 140 -21.75 5.59 -1.77
CA ASN A 140 -22.68 6.65 -2.20
C ASN A 140 -23.98 6.70 -1.37
N ASP A 141 -23.91 6.32 -0.11
CA ASP A 141 -25.01 6.28 0.87
C ASP A 141 -25.04 7.51 1.80
N GLY A 142 -24.25 8.55 1.49
CA GLY A 142 -24.06 9.71 2.34
C GLY A 142 -22.96 9.57 3.39
N SER A 143 -22.19 8.47 3.37
CA SER A 143 -21.02 8.27 4.23
C SER A 143 -20.01 9.42 4.13
N ARG A 144 -19.35 9.69 5.26
CA ARG A 144 -18.38 10.78 5.41
C ARG A 144 -17.07 10.24 6.00
N LEU A 145 -15.95 10.71 5.48
CA LEU A 145 -14.67 10.57 6.18
C LEU A 145 -14.64 11.55 7.35
N LYS A 146 -14.14 11.12 8.50
CA LYS A 146 -13.85 12.02 9.63
C LYS A 146 -12.69 12.98 9.26
N GLY A 147 -12.57 14.08 10.00
CA GLY A 147 -11.51 15.06 9.79
C GLY A 147 -10.09 14.54 10.02
N PHE A 148 -9.10 15.34 9.62
CA PHE A 148 -7.66 15.06 9.68
C PHE A 148 -7.24 13.76 8.97
N ARG A 149 -7.91 13.47 7.85
CA ARG A 149 -7.71 12.29 7.00
C ARG A 149 -7.38 12.73 5.58
N ALA A 150 -7.19 11.77 4.70
CA ALA A 150 -7.05 12.00 3.28
C ALA A 150 -7.69 10.88 2.45
N TYR A 151 -7.97 11.17 1.18
CA TYR A 151 -8.49 10.24 0.19
C TYR A 151 -7.85 10.49 -1.17
N MET A 152 -7.91 9.49 -2.05
CA MET A 152 -7.40 9.58 -3.42
C MET A 152 -8.53 9.97 -4.38
N LYS A 153 -8.22 10.83 -5.34
CA LYS A 153 -9.01 11.08 -6.55
C LYS A 153 -8.27 10.45 -7.73
N MET A 154 -8.94 9.50 -8.37
CA MET A 154 -8.47 8.77 -9.54
C MET A 154 -8.96 9.46 -10.82
N PRO A 155 -8.27 9.28 -11.96
CA PRO A 155 -8.67 9.91 -13.22
C PRO A 155 -9.90 9.23 -13.85
N ASP A 156 -10.08 7.91 -13.65
CA ASP A 156 -11.25 7.15 -14.08
C ASP A 156 -11.73 6.21 -12.97
N GLY A 157 -13.04 6.01 -12.87
CA GLY A 157 -13.64 5.21 -11.81
C GLY A 157 -13.59 3.69 -12.01
N ASN A 158 -13.24 3.21 -13.20
CA ASN A 158 -13.05 1.81 -13.55
C ASN A 158 -11.59 1.37 -13.42
N MET A 159 -10.66 2.31 -13.25
CA MET A 159 -9.25 1.97 -13.15
C MET A 159 -8.93 1.40 -11.77
N SER A 160 -8.29 0.25 -11.77
CA SER A 160 -7.75 -0.39 -10.57
C SER A 160 -6.49 0.37 -10.11
N ALA A 161 -6.27 0.42 -8.81
CA ALA A 161 -5.08 1.03 -8.24
C ALA A 161 -4.60 0.26 -7.02
N LYS A 162 -3.28 0.23 -6.81
CA LYS A 162 -2.65 -0.30 -5.60
C LYS A 162 -1.70 0.71 -4.98
N ILE A 163 -1.58 0.65 -3.66
CA ILE A 163 -0.59 1.41 -2.90
C ILE A 163 0.75 0.69 -3.04
N ASN A 164 1.78 1.39 -3.51
CA ASN A 164 3.14 0.89 -3.58
C ASN A 164 4.03 1.72 -2.65
N SER A 165 4.57 1.06 -1.62
CA SER A 165 5.55 1.65 -0.72
C SER A 165 6.94 1.50 -1.34
N GLY A 166 7.53 2.60 -1.80
CA GLY A 166 8.81 2.66 -2.54
C GLY A 166 10.05 2.17 -1.79
N ASP A 167 9.96 1.97 -0.48
CA ASP A 167 11.03 1.31 0.32
C ASP A 167 10.91 -0.21 0.34
N VAL A 168 9.76 -0.74 -0.07
CA VAL A 168 9.66 -2.15 -0.40
C VAL A 168 10.22 -2.25 -1.81
N THR A 169 11.51 -2.58 -1.90
CA THR A 169 11.90 -3.37 -3.06
C THR A 169 10.92 -4.53 -3.07
N SER A 170 10.04 -4.57 -4.06
CA SER A 170 9.50 -5.86 -4.50
C SER A 170 10.67 -6.59 -5.15
N GLY A 171 11.74 -6.85 -4.36
CA GLY A 171 12.48 -8.08 -4.49
C GLY A 171 11.36 -9.10 -4.54
N ILE A 172 11.23 -9.70 -5.72
CA ILE A 172 10.34 -10.81 -5.97
C ILE A 172 10.37 -11.61 -4.68
N ILE A 173 9.28 -11.56 -3.90
CA ILE A 173 9.02 -12.65 -3.00
C ILE A 173 8.78 -13.73 -4.04
N SER A 174 9.85 -14.46 -4.37
CA SER A 174 9.70 -15.77 -4.92
C SER A 174 8.74 -16.34 -3.91
N VAL A 175 7.50 -16.55 -4.33
CA VAL A 175 6.61 -17.42 -3.61
C VAL A 175 7.47 -18.68 -3.60
N GLU A 176 8.19 -18.90 -2.49
CA GLU A 176 8.45 -20.22 -1.99
C GLU A 176 7.04 -20.73 -1.80
N ARG A 177 6.44 -21.16 -2.93
CA ARG A 177 5.41 -22.14 -2.91
C ARG A 177 6.08 -23.18 -2.07
N ASP A 178 5.48 -23.42 -0.93
CA ASP A 178 5.70 -24.61 -0.18
C ASP A 178 5.33 -25.78 -1.11
N ILE A 179 6.23 -26.10 -2.06
CA ILE A 179 6.21 -27.32 -2.84
C ILE A 179 6.89 -28.35 -1.95
N GLN A 180 6.30 -28.54 -0.77
CA GLN A 180 6.28 -29.82 -0.08
C GLN A 180 5.33 -30.80 -0.78
N LEU A 181 4.93 -30.55 -2.03
CA LEU A 181 4.62 -31.61 -2.99
C LEU A 181 5.89 -31.95 -3.76
N ARG A 182 6.82 -32.63 -3.10
CA ARG A 182 7.88 -33.38 -3.78
C ARG A 182 7.17 -34.37 -4.71
N HIS A 183 6.94 -33.98 -5.97
CA HIS A 183 6.52 -34.89 -7.02
C HIS A 183 7.71 -35.80 -7.30
N LYS A 184 7.89 -36.82 -6.45
CA LYS A 184 8.91 -37.84 -6.64
C LYS A 184 8.58 -38.64 -7.90
N GLY A 185 9.62 -38.98 -8.64
CA GLY A 185 9.57 -39.80 -9.84
C GLY A 185 9.65 -39.03 -11.15
N VAL A 186 9.43 -39.76 -12.23
CA VAL A 186 9.73 -39.34 -13.61
C VAL A 186 8.46 -39.30 -14.43
N TYR A 187 8.28 -38.25 -15.22
CA TYR A 187 7.12 -38.04 -16.07
C TYR A 187 7.53 -37.66 -17.49
N ASP A 188 6.72 -38.03 -18.48
CA ASP A 188 6.86 -37.49 -19.84
C ASP A 188 6.28 -36.06 -19.95
N LEU A 189 6.47 -35.41 -21.11
CA LEU A 189 6.01 -34.04 -21.36
C LEU A 189 4.47 -33.89 -21.35
N CYS A 190 3.74 -35.00 -21.47
CA CYS A 190 2.29 -35.02 -21.35
C CYS A 190 1.84 -35.21 -19.89
N GLY A 191 2.78 -35.30 -18.93
CA GLY A 191 2.48 -35.45 -17.51
C GLY A 191 2.17 -36.89 -17.09
N ARG A 192 2.46 -37.90 -17.92
CA ARG A 192 2.27 -39.31 -17.55
C ARG A 192 3.46 -39.81 -16.73
N TYR A 193 3.17 -40.46 -15.60
CA TYR A 193 4.16 -41.06 -14.70
C TYR A 193 4.83 -42.29 -15.35
N LEU A 194 6.15 -42.36 -15.25
CA LEU A 194 7.02 -43.38 -15.85
C LEU A 194 7.77 -44.23 -14.81
N GLY A 195 7.70 -43.89 -13.52
CA GLY A 195 8.37 -44.59 -12.43
C GLY A 195 9.26 -43.69 -11.56
N ASP A 196 9.96 -44.27 -10.60
CA ASP A 196 10.76 -43.52 -9.62
C ASP A 196 12.19 -43.18 -10.08
N SER A 197 12.66 -43.79 -11.18
CA SER A 197 14.01 -43.61 -11.72
C SER A 197 13.98 -43.32 -13.21
N ALA A 198 14.96 -42.54 -13.67
CA ALA A 198 15.17 -42.25 -15.09
C ALA A 198 16.13 -43.27 -15.75
N GLU A 199 16.61 -44.26 -15.01
CA GLU A 199 17.48 -45.31 -15.53
C GLU A 199 16.74 -46.14 -16.60
N ASN A 200 17.37 -46.27 -17.77
CA ASN A 200 16.85 -46.97 -18.96
C ASN A 200 15.76 -46.23 -19.77
N LEU A 201 15.52 -44.95 -19.51
CA LEU A 201 14.71 -44.13 -20.42
C LEU A 201 15.47 -43.82 -21.71
N ARG A 202 14.75 -43.79 -22.83
CA ARG A 202 15.32 -43.39 -24.13
C ARG A 202 15.72 -41.91 -24.09
N HIS A 203 16.69 -41.52 -24.91
CA HIS A 203 17.10 -40.12 -25.01
C HIS A 203 15.91 -39.21 -25.31
N GLY A 204 15.79 -38.11 -24.58
CA GLY A 204 14.60 -37.26 -24.61
C GLY A 204 14.48 -36.33 -23.42
N ILE A 205 13.39 -35.56 -23.39
CA ILE A 205 13.09 -34.59 -22.34
C ILE A 205 12.05 -35.20 -21.39
N TYR A 206 12.36 -35.18 -20.09
CA TYR A 206 11.51 -35.71 -19.03
C TYR A 206 11.40 -34.70 -17.89
N ILE A 207 10.38 -34.87 -17.03
CA ILE A 207 10.29 -34.19 -15.75
C ILE A 207 10.73 -35.18 -14.67
N VAL A 208 11.90 -34.98 -14.06
CA VAL A 208 12.47 -35.82 -13.00
C VAL A 208 12.42 -35.05 -11.70
N ASN A 209 11.67 -35.54 -10.71
CA ASN A 209 11.49 -34.88 -9.41
C ASN A 209 11.07 -33.39 -9.52
N GLY A 210 10.17 -33.09 -10.46
CA GLY A 210 9.70 -31.73 -10.74
C GLY A 210 10.64 -30.87 -11.58
N LYS A 211 11.79 -31.40 -12.04
CA LYS A 211 12.76 -30.68 -12.87
C LYS A 211 12.85 -31.24 -14.29
N LYS A 212 12.75 -30.36 -15.28
CA LYS A 212 13.01 -30.70 -16.69
C LYS A 212 14.46 -31.19 -16.84
N THR A 213 14.62 -32.42 -17.32
CA THR A 213 15.90 -33.11 -17.48
C THR A 213 15.99 -33.68 -18.89
N VAL A 214 17.16 -33.55 -19.50
CA VAL A 214 17.46 -34.17 -20.79
C VAL A 214 18.24 -35.44 -20.52
N ILE A 215 17.67 -36.59 -20.87
CA ILE A 215 18.40 -37.87 -20.92
C ILE A 215 19.08 -37.93 -22.28
N LYS A 216 20.40 -38.08 -22.28
CA LYS A 216 21.26 -38.10 -23.47
C LYS A 216 21.77 -39.49 -23.75
#